data_AF-M3K5D7-F1
#
_entry.id   AF-M3K5D7-F1
#
_cell.length_a   1.000
_cell.length_b   1.000
_cell.length_c   1.000
_cell.angle_alpha   90.00
_cell.angle_beta   90.00
_cell.angle_gamma   90.00
#
_symmetry.space_group_name_H-M   'P 1'
#
loop_
_entity.id
_entity.type
_entity.pdbx_description
1 polymer ?
#
loop_
_entity_poly.entity_id
_entity_poly.type
_entity_poly.pdbx_seq_one_letter_code
_entity_poly.pdbx_strand_id
1 'polypeptide(L)'
;MILQLLHFRKIIELGLKYSEQKEDVQELFDEIESKVVFTKVIFLDGIYDVVELLNEYPDYASFVNDAFVSSDHIKHATQLSFNYREPFSLVTTKTQFLIYQSLQDELLSIKQTQLFVSYLANMNLGFSLHTGNWGEHEDIYGKDRKVIFNGDVPTE
;
A
#
# COMPACT_ATOMS: atom_id res chain seq x y z
N MET A 1 -0.37 1.62 5.82
CA MET A 1 -0.83 2.89 5.21
C MET A 1 0.30 3.60 4.43
N ILE A 2 1.09 2.87 3.61
CA ILE A 2 2.17 3.45 2.79
C ILE A 2 1.69 3.90 1.42
N LEU A 3 0.66 3.24 0.87
CA LEU A 3 0.12 3.57 -0.43
C LEU A 3 -0.46 4.99 -0.47
N GLN A 4 -1.09 5.46 0.61
CA GLN A 4 -1.59 6.84 0.69
C GLN A 4 -0.47 7.88 0.58
N LEU A 5 0.74 7.58 1.07
CA LEU A 5 1.90 8.46 0.91
C LEU A 5 2.33 8.60 -0.55
N LEU A 6 2.03 7.61 -1.40
CA LEU A 6 2.22 7.72 -2.84
C LEU A 6 1.24 8.69 -3.50
N HIS A 7 0.24 9.22 -2.78
CA HIS A 7 -0.66 10.27 -3.26
C HIS A 7 -0.54 11.55 -2.42
N PHE A 8 0.67 11.86 -1.94
CA PHE A 8 0.92 12.98 -1.02
C PHE A 8 0.36 14.33 -1.53
N ARG A 9 0.43 14.60 -2.85
CA ARG A 9 -0.17 15.81 -3.46
C ARG A 9 -1.62 15.97 -3.03
N LYS A 10 -2.40 14.90 -3.18
CA LYS A 10 -3.83 14.91 -2.87
C LYS A 10 -4.09 15.10 -1.39
N ILE A 11 -3.28 14.47 -0.53
CA ILE A 11 -3.38 14.62 0.92
C ILE A 11 -3.16 16.08 1.30
N ILE A 12 -2.13 16.72 0.76
CA ILE A 12 -1.80 18.12 1.03
C ILE A 12 -2.91 19.03 0.48
N GLU A 13 -3.34 18.85 -0.77
CA GLU A 13 -4.45 19.62 -1.36
C GLU A 13 -5.75 19.52 -0.56
N LEU A 14 -6.12 18.31 -0.11
CA LEU A 14 -7.30 18.10 0.71
C LEU A 14 -7.15 18.77 2.07
N GLY A 15 -5.98 18.67 2.71
CA GLY A 15 -5.70 19.37 3.97
C GLY A 15 -5.83 20.87 3.84
N LEU A 16 -5.26 21.46 2.79
CA LEU A 16 -5.32 22.90 2.52
C LEU A 16 -6.72 23.40 2.19
N LYS A 17 -7.59 22.56 1.62
CA LYS A 17 -9.00 22.91 1.41
C LYS A 17 -9.72 23.27 2.72
N TYR A 18 -9.29 22.68 3.84
CA TYR A 18 -9.81 22.97 5.18
C TYR A 18 -8.98 24.01 5.94
N SER A 19 -7.90 24.53 5.33
CA SER A 19 -7.11 25.62 5.88
C SER A 19 -7.71 26.97 5.46
N GLU A 20 -7.65 27.96 6.36
CA GLU A 20 -8.05 29.34 6.04
C GLU A 20 -7.03 30.03 5.12
N GLN A 21 -5.83 29.48 4.99
CA GLN A 21 -4.74 30.01 4.17
C GLN A 21 -4.77 29.40 2.77
N LYS A 22 -4.85 30.27 1.75
CA LYS A 22 -4.64 29.88 0.35
C LYS A 22 -3.15 30.01 0.02
N GLU A 23 -2.41 28.95 0.24
CA GLU A 23 -1.02 28.85 -0.21
C GLU A 23 -0.97 28.18 -1.59
N ASP A 24 -0.14 28.73 -2.48
CA ASP A 24 0.24 28.04 -3.71
C ASP A 24 1.34 27.04 -3.35
N VAL A 25 1.02 25.75 -3.44
CA VAL A 25 1.93 24.65 -3.11
C VAL A 25 2.59 24.01 -4.32
N GLN A 26 2.41 24.59 -5.51
CA GLN A 26 3.00 24.03 -6.73
C GLN A 26 4.53 24.01 -6.66
N GLU A 27 5.14 25.08 -6.15
CA GLU A 27 6.59 25.16 -5.98
C GLU A 27 7.12 24.08 -5.02
N LEU A 28 6.38 23.80 -3.94
CA LEU A 28 6.69 22.71 -3.00
C LEU A 28 6.60 21.33 -3.67
N PHE A 29 5.56 21.08 -4.46
CA PHE A 29 5.42 19.80 -5.18
C PHE A 29 6.55 19.58 -6.18
N ASP A 30 6.89 20.62 -6.95
CA ASP A 30 7.98 20.55 -7.93
C ASP A 30 9.33 20.33 -7.23
N GLU A 31 9.56 20.98 -6.09
CA GLU A 31 10.77 20.77 -5.30
C GLU A 31 10.87 19.33 -4.78
N ILE A 32 9.80 18.78 -4.19
CA ILE A 32 9.79 17.42 -3.65
C ILE A 32 10.02 16.40 -4.77
N GLU A 33 9.29 16.50 -5.88
CA GLU A 33 9.37 15.52 -6.97
C GLU A 33 10.69 15.57 -7.74
N SER A 34 11.35 16.73 -7.77
CA SER A 34 12.69 16.82 -8.36
C SER A 34 13.77 16.16 -7.49
N LYS A 35 13.51 15.98 -6.19
CA LYS A 35 14.50 15.49 -5.21
C LYS A 35 14.19 14.09 -4.69
N VAL A 36 12.94 13.66 -4.73
CA VAL A 36 12.45 12.43 -4.10
C VAL A 36 11.78 11.56 -5.14
N VAL A 37 12.36 10.39 -5.36
CA VAL A 37 11.77 9.33 -6.17
C VAL A 37 11.96 7.98 -5.48
N PHE A 38 10.91 7.18 -5.43
CA PHE A 38 11.00 5.80 -4.98
C PHE A 38 11.58 4.94 -6.10
N THR A 39 12.71 4.31 -5.85
CA THR A 39 13.30 3.34 -6.78
C THR A 39 12.64 1.97 -6.66
N LYS A 40 12.28 1.57 -5.43
CA LYS A 40 11.66 0.30 -5.10
C LYS A 40 10.65 0.50 -3.96
N VAL A 41 9.49 -0.11 -4.09
CA VAL A 41 8.46 -0.20 -3.04
C VAL A 41 8.18 -1.68 -2.81
N ILE A 42 8.40 -2.14 -1.58
CA ILE A 42 8.26 -3.55 -1.20
C ILE A 42 7.05 -3.69 -0.30
N PHE A 43 6.15 -4.60 -0.65
CA PHE A 43 4.97 -4.95 0.14
C PHE A 43 5.11 -6.39 0.60
N LEU A 44 4.96 -6.62 1.89
CA LEU A 44 5.06 -7.93 2.54
C LEU A 44 3.72 -8.15 3.24
N ASP A 45 3.06 -9.28 2.97
CA ASP A 45 1.84 -9.77 3.64
C ASP A 45 0.88 -8.63 4.04
N GLY A 46 0.54 -7.77 3.06
CA GLY A 46 -0.10 -6.49 3.31
C GLY A 46 -1.62 -6.56 3.35
N ILE A 47 -2.24 -5.65 4.12
CA ILE A 47 -3.66 -5.32 4.03
C ILE A 47 -3.83 -4.13 3.08
N TYR A 48 -4.58 -4.33 1.99
CA TYR A 48 -4.77 -3.32 0.93
C TYR A 48 -6.23 -2.89 0.77
N ASP A 49 -7.18 -3.63 1.32
CA ASP A 49 -8.61 -3.29 1.36
C ASP A 49 -9.23 -3.75 2.68
N VAL A 50 -9.56 -2.79 3.55
CA VAL A 50 -10.10 -3.07 4.89
C VAL A 50 -11.56 -3.52 4.82
N VAL A 51 -12.31 -3.10 3.81
CA VAL A 51 -13.70 -3.55 3.61
C VAL A 51 -13.69 -5.04 3.24
N GLU A 52 -12.84 -5.44 2.30
CA GLU A 52 -12.69 -6.84 1.92
C GLU A 52 -12.05 -7.69 3.01
N LEU A 53 -11.21 -7.10 3.85
CA LEU A 53 -10.67 -7.76 5.04
C LEU A 53 -11.79 -8.13 6.01
N LEU A 54 -12.70 -7.21 6.34
CA LEU A 54 -13.82 -7.50 7.24
C LEU A 54 -14.86 -8.45 6.64
N ASN A 55 -15.00 -8.46 5.31
CA ASN A 55 -15.83 -9.45 4.61
C ASN A 55 -15.26 -10.88 4.75
N GLU A 56 -13.93 -11.01 4.76
CA GLU A 56 -13.24 -12.29 4.89
C GLU A 56 -13.07 -12.73 6.35
N TYR A 57 -12.73 -11.79 7.23
CA TYR A 57 -12.45 -12.01 8.64
C TYR A 57 -13.33 -11.08 9.50
N PRO A 58 -14.62 -11.41 9.72
CA PRO A 58 -15.50 -10.58 10.55
C PRO A 58 -14.97 -10.37 11.98
N ASP A 59 -14.24 -11.35 12.52
CA ASP A 59 -13.66 -11.30 13.88
C ASP A 59 -12.56 -10.23 14.03
N TYR A 60 -12.03 -9.73 12.92
CA TYR A 60 -11.04 -8.65 12.88
C TYR A 60 -11.64 -7.27 13.16
N ALA A 61 -12.97 -7.18 13.25
CA ALA A 61 -13.69 -5.93 13.54
C ALA A 61 -13.21 -5.24 14.82
N SER A 62 -12.75 -5.99 15.83
CA SER A 62 -12.25 -5.41 17.09
C SER A 62 -11.08 -4.44 16.87
N PHE A 63 -9.98 -4.90 16.28
CA PHE A 63 -8.82 -4.04 16.04
C PHE A 63 -9.07 -3.00 14.94
N VAL A 64 -9.93 -3.31 13.96
CA VAL A 64 -10.30 -2.34 12.93
C VAL A 64 -11.06 -1.17 13.55
N ASN A 65 -12.00 -1.42 14.46
CA ASN A 65 -12.73 -0.35 15.14
C ASN A 65 -11.84 0.46 16.11
N ASP A 66 -10.78 -0.13 16.64
CA ASP A 66 -9.78 0.60 17.43
C ASP A 66 -8.92 1.54 16.55
N ALA A 67 -8.68 1.17 15.29
CA ALA A 67 -7.88 1.94 14.34
C ALA A 67 -8.67 3.02 13.58
N PHE A 68 -9.99 2.85 13.41
CA PHE A 68 -10.83 3.75 12.62
C PHE A 68 -12.02 4.27 13.42
N VAL A 69 -12.18 5.60 13.44
CA VAL A 69 -13.24 6.27 14.23
C VAL A 69 -14.66 6.14 13.65
N SER A 70 -14.81 5.61 12.43
CA SER A 70 -16.13 5.40 11.81
C SER A 70 -16.08 4.40 10.65
N SER A 71 -17.24 3.86 10.29
CA SER A 71 -17.39 3.01 9.10
C SER A 71 -17.07 3.75 7.79
N ASP A 72 -17.31 5.05 7.73
CA ASP A 72 -16.90 5.86 6.58
C ASP A 72 -15.39 6.04 6.54
N HIS A 73 -14.69 6.12 7.67
CA HIS A 73 -13.22 6.09 7.67
C HIS A 73 -12.69 4.75 7.18
N ILE A 74 -13.31 3.62 7.53
CA ILE A 74 -12.94 2.29 7.04
C ILE A 74 -13.06 2.21 5.52
N LYS A 75 -14.19 2.66 4.95
CA LYS A 75 -14.44 2.64 3.49
C LYS A 75 -13.45 3.49 2.69
N HIS A 76 -12.89 4.52 3.32
CA HIS A 76 -11.94 5.44 2.67
C HIS A 76 -10.49 5.20 3.13
N ALA A 77 -10.23 4.12 3.88
CA ALA A 77 -8.93 3.83 4.46
C ALA A 77 -7.88 3.44 3.41
N THR A 78 -8.28 2.87 2.27
CA THR A 78 -7.37 2.41 1.23
C THR A 78 -7.82 2.87 -0.15
N GLN A 79 -6.87 3.01 -1.09
CA GLN A 79 -7.18 3.46 -2.45
C GLN A 79 -8.04 2.46 -3.23
N LEU A 80 -7.99 1.18 -2.86
CA LEU A 80 -8.75 0.12 -3.51
C LEU A 80 -10.25 0.32 -3.25
N SER A 81 -10.64 0.48 -1.98
CA SER A 81 -12.03 0.70 -1.60
C SER A 81 -12.57 2.04 -2.11
N PHE A 82 -11.70 3.04 -2.26
CA PHE A 82 -12.07 4.36 -2.78
C PHE A 82 -12.04 4.45 -4.32
N ASN A 83 -11.67 3.37 -5.03
CA ASN A 83 -11.50 3.31 -6.49
C ASN A 83 -10.74 4.53 -7.06
N TYR A 84 -9.68 4.92 -6.36
CA TYR A 84 -8.90 6.10 -6.71
C TYR A 84 -7.84 5.75 -7.75
N ARG A 85 -7.85 6.47 -8.88
CA ARG A 85 -7.08 6.12 -10.09
C ARG A 85 -6.02 7.13 -10.49
N GLU A 86 -5.74 8.12 -9.64
CA GLU A 86 -4.67 9.06 -9.94
C GLU A 86 -3.32 8.34 -9.93
N PRO A 87 -2.36 8.72 -10.79
CA PRO A 87 -1.01 8.20 -10.73
C PRO A 87 -0.42 8.43 -9.35
N PHE A 88 0.30 7.43 -8.86
CA PHE A 88 1.13 7.60 -7.68
C PHE A 88 2.18 8.69 -7.95
N SER A 89 2.21 9.71 -7.10
CA SER A 89 3.28 10.69 -7.00
C SER A 89 4.55 10.01 -6.47
N LEU A 90 5.73 10.57 -6.79
CA LEU A 90 7.06 10.06 -6.39
C LEU A 90 7.45 8.69 -6.95
N VAL A 91 6.63 8.07 -7.81
CA VAL A 91 7.02 6.90 -8.60
C VAL A 91 7.08 7.24 -10.08
N THR A 92 7.93 6.49 -10.77
CA THR A 92 8.17 6.63 -12.20
C THR A 92 8.00 5.28 -12.87
N THR A 93 8.08 5.25 -14.21
CA THR A 93 8.12 4.00 -14.98
C THR A 93 9.30 3.09 -14.63
N LYS A 94 10.30 3.61 -13.91
CA LYS A 94 11.45 2.85 -13.42
C LYS A 94 11.27 2.32 -12.00
N THR A 95 10.23 2.74 -11.28
CA THR A 95 10.00 2.29 -9.91
C THR A 95 9.57 0.82 -9.92
N GLN A 96 10.23 0.01 -9.10
CA GLN A 96 9.90 -1.41 -8.93
C GLN A 96 8.90 -1.61 -7.80
N PHE A 97 7.72 -2.11 -8.13
CA PHE A 97 6.76 -2.61 -7.14
C PHE A 97 7.02 -4.10 -6.91
N LEU A 98 7.52 -4.47 -5.75
CA LEU A 98 7.74 -5.86 -5.36
C LEU A 98 6.72 -6.25 -4.30
N ILE A 99 6.01 -7.34 -4.53
CA ILE A 99 4.93 -7.80 -3.68
C ILE A 99 5.24 -9.22 -3.28
N TYR A 100 5.28 -9.48 -1.98
CA TYR A 100 5.54 -10.78 -1.40
C TYR A 100 4.33 -11.20 -0.57
N GLN A 101 3.88 -12.44 -0.80
CA GLN A 101 2.88 -13.08 0.04
C GLN A 101 3.37 -14.46 0.48
N SER A 102 3.45 -14.72 1.79
CA SER A 102 3.59 -16.09 2.29
C SER A 102 2.31 -16.89 2.07
N LEU A 103 2.43 -18.10 1.53
CA LEU A 103 1.32 -19.05 1.38
C LEU A 103 0.99 -19.79 2.68
N GLN A 104 1.83 -19.60 3.72
CA GLN A 104 1.66 -20.16 5.06
C GLN A 104 1.17 -19.11 6.08
N ASP A 105 0.89 -17.88 5.62
CA ASP A 105 0.31 -16.83 6.44
C ASP A 105 -1.02 -17.29 7.05
N GLU A 106 -1.07 -17.31 8.37
CA GLU A 106 -2.19 -17.75 9.20
C GLU A 106 -3.20 -16.63 9.49
N LEU A 107 -2.83 -15.37 9.21
CA LEU A 107 -3.64 -14.18 9.47
C LEU A 107 -4.29 -13.63 8.20
N LEU A 108 -3.60 -13.68 7.06
CA LEU A 108 -4.07 -13.17 5.78
C LEU A 108 -3.96 -14.21 4.68
N SER A 109 -5.07 -14.47 4.01
CA SER A 109 -5.05 -15.20 2.76
C SER A 109 -4.44 -14.35 1.64
N ILE A 110 -4.14 -14.98 0.51
CA ILE A 110 -3.66 -14.30 -0.70
C ILE A 110 -4.67 -13.29 -1.28
N LYS A 111 -5.93 -13.26 -0.81
CA LYS A 111 -6.99 -12.40 -1.36
C LYS A 111 -6.61 -10.92 -1.35
N GLN A 112 -6.02 -10.41 -0.26
CA GLN A 112 -5.56 -9.02 -0.18
C GLN A 112 -4.53 -8.71 -1.26
N THR A 113 -3.54 -9.58 -1.41
CA THR A 113 -2.51 -9.46 -2.45
C THR A 113 -3.11 -9.52 -3.86
N GLN A 114 -4.10 -10.38 -4.11
CA GLN A 114 -4.81 -10.46 -5.39
C GLN A 114 -5.57 -9.18 -5.74
N LEU A 115 -6.24 -8.58 -4.75
CA LEU A 115 -6.91 -7.29 -4.92
C LEU A 115 -5.90 -6.19 -5.28
N PHE A 116 -4.75 -6.19 -4.63
CA PHE A 116 -3.71 -5.18 -4.87
C PHE A 116 -3.04 -5.30 -6.24
N VAL A 117 -2.64 -6.50 -6.67
CA VAL A 117 -2.05 -6.68 -8.01
C VAL A 117 -3.05 -6.35 -9.12
N SER A 118 -4.34 -6.64 -8.90
CA SER A 118 -5.41 -6.27 -9.83
C SER A 118 -5.56 -4.75 -9.93
N TYR A 119 -5.47 -4.05 -8.80
CA TYR A 119 -5.46 -2.59 -8.76
C TYR A 119 -4.27 -1.99 -9.51
N LEU A 120 -3.04 -2.47 -9.27
CA LEU A 120 -1.84 -2.01 -9.98
C LEU A 120 -1.92 -2.26 -11.49
N ALA A 121 -2.42 -3.44 -11.90
CA ALA A 121 -2.65 -3.76 -13.30
C ALA A 121 -3.66 -2.80 -13.95
N ASN A 122 -4.75 -2.47 -13.26
CA ASN A 122 -5.75 -1.49 -13.72
C ASN A 122 -5.19 -0.07 -13.84
N MET A 123 -4.18 0.27 -13.04
CA MET A 123 -3.42 1.53 -13.16
C MET A 123 -2.32 1.48 -14.22
N ASN A 124 -2.15 0.36 -14.91
CA ASN A 124 -1.08 0.13 -15.87
C ASN A 124 0.33 0.31 -15.26
N LEU A 125 0.48 -0.09 -13.99
CA LEU A 125 1.75 -0.09 -13.25
C LEU A 125 2.39 -1.49 -13.31
N GLY A 126 3.69 -1.53 -13.61
CA GLY A 126 4.46 -2.77 -13.56
C GLY A 126 4.76 -3.19 -12.12
N PHE A 127 4.61 -4.47 -11.82
CA PHE A 127 4.94 -5.07 -10.52
C PHE A 127 5.51 -6.48 -10.68
N SER A 128 6.16 -6.97 -9.63
CA SER A 128 6.58 -8.37 -9.50
C SER A 128 5.90 -8.96 -8.28
N LEU A 129 5.14 -10.03 -8.49
CA LEU A 129 4.50 -10.81 -7.43
C LEU A 129 5.35 -12.05 -7.16
N HIS A 130 5.70 -12.23 -5.89
CA HIS A 130 6.42 -13.38 -5.39
C HIS A 130 5.56 -14.05 -4.32
N THR A 131 5.35 -15.35 -4.45
CA THR A 131 4.63 -16.15 -3.46
C THR A 131 5.44 -17.39 -3.14
N GLY A 132 5.50 -17.78 -1.88
CA GLY A 132 6.23 -18.97 -1.45
C GLY A 132 5.87 -19.39 -0.04
N ASN A 133 6.47 -20.47 0.43
CA ASN A 133 6.31 -20.97 1.78
C ASN A 133 7.38 -20.32 2.68
N TRP A 134 7.08 -19.14 3.22
CA TRP A 134 8.03 -18.33 4.00
C TRP A 134 7.67 -18.23 5.50
N GLY A 135 6.81 -19.13 5.99
CA GLY A 135 6.35 -19.14 7.38
C GLY A 135 5.08 -18.34 7.63
N GLU A 136 4.78 -18.16 8.91
CA GLU A 136 3.62 -17.42 9.41
C GLU A 136 3.76 -15.91 9.13
N HIS A 137 2.69 -15.14 9.36
CA HIS A 137 2.63 -13.70 9.04
C HIS A 137 3.81 -12.91 9.60
N GLU A 138 4.23 -13.23 10.82
CA GLU A 138 5.35 -12.54 11.49
C GLU A 138 6.74 -13.04 11.04
N ASP A 139 6.81 -14.24 10.45
CA ASP A 139 8.07 -14.84 10.00
C ASP A 139 8.66 -14.12 8.79
N ILE A 140 7.81 -13.58 7.90
CA ILE A 140 8.26 -12.80 6.73
C ILE A 140 9.04 -11.54 7.14
N TYR A 141 8.78 -10.99 8.33
CA TYR A 141 9.49 -9.85 8.90
C TYR A 141 10.71 -10.26 9.75
N GLY A 142 10.92 -11.56 9.91
CA GLY A 142 11.87 -12.20 10.82
C GLY A 142 13.32 -12.20 10.33
N LYS A 143 14.04 -13.29 10.58
CA LYS A 143 15.51 -13.35 10.43
C LYS A 143 15.99 -13.09 9.00
N ASP A 144 15.16 -13.44 8.00
CA ASP A 144 15.47 -13.30 6.58
C ASP A 144 15.04 -11.95 5.98
N ARG A 145 14.53 -11.02 6.80
CA ARG A 145 14.11 -9.68 6.38
C ARG A 145 15.14 -8.97 5.50
N LYS A 146 16.44 -9.13 5.80
CA LYS A 146 17.51 -8.46 5.04
C LYS A 146 17.59 -8.98 3.60
N VAL A 147 17.33 -10.27 3.40
CA VAL A 147 17.32 -10.91 2.08
C VAL A 147 16.08 -10.44 1.30
N ILE A 148 14.92 -10.42 1.97
CA ILE A 148 13.65 -9.95 1.40
C ILE A 148 13.72 -8.45 1.03
N PHE A 149 14.26 -7.60 1.90
CA PHE A 149 14.36 -6.14 1.66
C PHE A 149 15.38 -5.77 0.58
N ASN A 150 16.40 -6.59 0.34
CA ASN A 150 17.28 -6.38 -0.82
C ASN A 150 16.59 -6.75 -2.14
N GLY A 151 15.48 -7.49 -2.09
CA GLY A 151 14.80 -8.05 -3.25
C GLY A 151 15.55 -9.24 -3.86
N ASP A 152 16.39 -9.91 -3.06
CA ASP A 152 17.19 -11.06 -3.45
C ASP A 152 16.51 -12.39 -3.10
N VAL A 153 15.17 -12.40 -2.99
CA VAL A 153 14.44 -13.63 -2.66
C VAL A 153 14.70 -14.66 -3.76
N PRO A 154 15.11 -15.90 -3.41
CA PRO A 154 15.30 -16.95 -4.39
C PRO A 154 14.00 -17.16 -5.17
N THR A 155 14.07 -16.99 -6.49
CA THR A 155 13.12 -17.64 -7.39
C THR A 155 13.40 -19.13 -7.28
N GLU A 156 12.46 -19.90 -6.70
CA GLU A 156 12.49 -21.36 -6.84
C GLU A 156 12.50 -21.78 -8.32
#